data_AF-A0AAW4FLL7-F1
#
_entry.id   AF-A0AAW4FLL7-F1
#
_cell.length_a   1.000
_cell.length_b   1.000
_cell.length_c   1.000
_cell.angle_alpha   90.00
_cell.angle_beta   90.00
_cell.angle_gamma   90.00
#
_symmetry.space_group_name_H-M   'P 1'
#
loop_
_entity.id
_entity.type
_entity.pdbx_description
1 polymer ?
#
loop_
_entity_poly.entity_id
_entity_poly.type
_entity_poly.pdbx_seq_one_letter_code
_entity_poly.pdbx_strand_id
1 'polypeptide(L)'
;MGKRKFDDDEIMGILREHRTGATVAEVCHRHGISEPTFYRWQSSQLRTVGFDVGRIRALELENQKLKKLLAEAMLTAATLSEMLAKASK
;
A
#
# COMPACT_ATOMS: atom_id res chain seq x y z
N MET A 1 -23.54 20.70 18.68
CA MET A 1 -22.49 19.70 18.96
C MET A 1 -21.74 19.43 17.67
N GLY A 2 -20.54 19.99 17.50
CA GLY A 2 -19.75 19.81 16.28
C GLY A 2 -19.32 18.35 16.14
N LYS A 3 -19.49 17.78 14.95
CA LYS A 3 -18.97 16.43 14.65
C LYS A 3 -17.44 16.51 14.66
N ARG A 4 -16.79 15.87 15.64
CA ARG A 4 -15.33 15.67 15.60
C ARG A 4 -14.99 14.93 14.31
N LYS A 5 -14.10 15.50 13.50
CA LYS A 5 -13.54 14.83 12.33
C LYS A 5 -12.40 13.95 12.82
N PHE A 6 -12.44 12.68 12.46
CA PHE A 6 -11.35 11.74 12.70
C PHE A 6 -10.49 11.69 11.44
N ASP A 7 -9.18 11.66 11.61
CA ASP A 7 -8.25 11.41 10.51
C ASP A 7 -8.20 9.91 10.17
N ASP A 8 -7.73 9.56 8.98
CA ASP A 8 -7.65 8.17 8.51
C ASP A 8 -6.75 7.31 9.42
N ASP A 9 -5.67 7.90 9.96
CA ASP A 9 -4.78 7.25 10.93
C ASP A 9 -5.45 7.00 12.28
N GLU A 10 -6.24 7.97 12.77
CA GLU A 10 -7.04 7.78 14.00
C GLU A 10 -8.07 6.66 13.81
N ILE A 11 -8.77 6.66 12.67
CA ILE A 11 -9.76 5.62 12.31
C ILE A 11 -9.07 4.24 12.24
N MET A 12 -7.87 4.15 11.65
CA MET A 12 -7.06 2.93 11.64
C MET A 12 -6.67 2.46 13.04
N GLY A 13 -6.26 3.37 13.93
CA GLY A 13 -5.97 3.05 15.33
C GLY A 13 -7.16 2.42 16.03
N ILE A 14 -8.33 3.06 15.93
CA ILE A 14 -9.59 2.61 16.54
C ILE A 14 -9.99 1.23 16.02
N LEU A 15 -9.94 1.00 14.71
CA LEU A 15 -10.28 -0.29 14.11
C LEU A 15 -9.27 -1.40 14.49
N ARG A 16 -8.01 -1.04 14.76
CA ARG A 16 -6.97 -1.97 15.23
C ARG A 16 -7.22 -2.42 16.66
N GLU A 17 -7.69 -1.55 17.55
CA GLU A 17 -8.03 -1.91 18.93
C GLU A 17 -9.05 -3.06 18.98
N HIS A 18 -10.04 -3.04 18.09
CA HIS A 18 -10.99 -4.15 17.94
C HIS A 18 -10.31 -5.43 17.46
N ARG A 19 -9.40 -5.35 16.47
CA ARG A 19 -8.65 -6.52 15.98
C ARG A 19 -7.74 -7.13 17.04
N THR A 20 -7.28 -6.35 18.01
CA THR A 20 -6.46 -6.80 19.14
C THR A 20 -7.28 -7.37 20.30
N GLY A 21 -8.61 -7.44 20.18
CA GLY A 21 -9.48 -8.15 21.12
C GLY A 21 -10.49 -7.29 21.88
N ALA A 22 -10.49 -5.96 21.70
CA ALA A 22 -11.53 -5.11 22.29
C ALA A 22 -12.89 -5.33 21.59
N THR A 23 -13.97 -5.29 22.34
CA THR A 23 -15.32 -5.37 21.77
C THR A 23 -15.71 -4.07 21.06
N VAL A 24 -16.62 -4.14 20.07
CA VAL A 24 -17.10 -2.94 19.35
C VAL A 24 -17.72 -1.93 20.32
N ALA A 25 -18.47 -2.41 21.33
CA ALA A 25 -19.09 -1.56 22.34
C ALA A 25 -18.06 -0.78 23.17
N GLU A 26 -16.97 -1.43 23.61
CA GLU A 26 -15.89 -0.78 24.37
C GLU A 26 -15.16 0.27 23.53
N VAL A 27 -14.86 -0.05 22.27
CA VAL A 27 -14.21 0.87 21.33
C VAL A 27 -15.12 2.07 21.05
N CYS A 28 -16.41 1.83 20.84
CA CYS A 28 -17.40 2.89 20.62
C CYS A 28 -17.53 3.82 21.83
N HIS A 29 -17.57 3.25 23.04
CA HIS A 29 -17.63 4.02 24.27
C HIS A 29 -16.38 4.87 24.50
N ARG A 30 -15.19 4.28 24.33
CA ARG A 30 -13.89 4.95 24.57
C ARG A 30 -13.66 6.13 23.63
N HIS A 31 -14.02 5.96 22.36
CA HIS A 31 -13.75 6.96 21.31
C HIS A 31 -14.95 7.88 21.04
N GLY A 32 -16.05 7.71 21.76
CA GLY A 32 -17.25 8.53 21.61
C GLY A 32 -17.91 8.40 20.24
N ILE A 33 -17.87 7.21 19.65
CA ILE A 33 -18.44 6.90 18.33
C ILE A 33 -19.61 5.94 18.46
N SER A 34 -20.53 5.99 17.51
CA SER A 34 -21.65 5.05 17.42
C SER A 34 -21.22 3.77 16.69
N GLU A 35 -21.76 2.60 17.04
CA GLU A 35 -21.48 1.35 16.32
C GLU A 35 -21.72 1.41 14.80
N PRO A 36 -22.78 2.07 14.26
CA PRO A 36 -22.94 2.23 12.82
C PRO A 36 -21.78 2.95 12.14
N THR A 37 -21.16 3.91 12.83
CA THR A 37 -19.97 4.63 12.33
C THR A 37 -18.76 3.70 12.28
N PHE A 38 -18.58 2.87 13.31
CA PHE A 38 -17.52 1.85 13.36
C PHE A 38 -17.62 0.89 12.17
N TYR A 39 -18.80 0.30 11.93
CA TYR A 39 -19.00 -0.64 10.83
C TYR A 39 -18.83 0.02 9.45
N ARG A 40 -19.23 1.29 9.30
CA ARG A 40 -19.00 2.06 8.06
C ARG A 40 -17.50 2.19 7.79
N TRP A 41 -16.70 2.54 8.79
CA TRP A 41 -15.25 2.64 8.65
C TRP A 41 -14.60 1.29 8.37
N GLN A 42 -15.04 0.22 9.06
CA GLN A 42 -14.55 -1.13 8.83
C GLN A 42 -14.76 -1.56 7.36
N SER A 43 -15.97 -1.38 6.83
CA SER A 43 -16.29 -1.69 5.43
C SER A 43 -15.46 -0.86 4.44
N SER A 44 -15.26 0.43 4.71
CA SER A 44 -14.42 1.31 3.88
C SER A 44 -12.97 0.85 3.86
N GLN A 45 -12.39 0.47 5.01
CA GLN A 45 -11.01 0.00 5.07
C GLN A 45 -10.80 -1.32 4.33
N LEU A 46 -11.74 -2.26 4.43
CA LEU A 46 -11.64 -3.50 3.66
C LEU A 46 -11.61 -3.23 2.16
N ARG A 47 -12.38 -2.25 1.68
CA ARG A 47 -12.35 -1.81 0.28
C ARG A 47 -11.03 -1.14 -0.11
N THR A 48 -10.52 -0.22 0.70
CA THR A 48 -9.26 0.49 0.43
C THR A 48 -8.07 -0.47 0.45
N VAL A 49 -7.95 -1.33 1.47
CA VAL A 49 -6.88 -2.33 1.57
C VAL A 49 -6.90 -3.28 0.36
N GLY A 50 -8.08 -3.71 -0.08
CA GLY A 50 -8.21 -4.54 -1.28
C GLY A 50 -7.69 -3.84 -2.54
N PHE A 51 -7.98 -2.54 -2.70
CA PHE A 51 -7.47 -1.73 -3.81
C PHE A 51 -5.95 -1.54 -3.75
N ASP A 52 -5.42 -1.21 -2.58
CA ASP A 52 -3.98 -0.98 -2.39
C ASP A 52 -3.17 -2.25 -2.66
N VAL A 53 -3.62 -3.42 -2.20
CA VAL A 53 -2.94 -4.70 -2.49
C VAL A 53 -2.89 -4.98 -3.99
N GLY A 54 -3.98 -4.70 -4.73
CA GLY A 54 -4.00 -4.85 -6.18
C GLY A 54 -3.01 -3.92 -6.88
N ARG A 55 -2.98 -2.64 -6.48
CA ARG A 55 -2.06 -1.64 -7.01
C ARG A 55 -0.59 -1.97 -6.69
N ILE A 56 -0.30 -2.41 -5.47
CA ILE A 56 1.05 -2.82 -5.05
C ILE A 56 1.53 -3.98 -5.91
N ARG A 57 0.72 -5.03 -6.10
CA ARG A 57 1.09 -6.17 -6.96
C ARG A 57 1.37 -5.75 -8.40
N ALA A 58 0.55 -4.86 -8.95
CA ALA A 58 0.77 -4.34 -10.30
C ALA A 58 2.10 -3.58 -10.41
N LEU A 59 2.42 -2.73 -9.42
CA LEU A 59 3.68 -2.00 -9.35
C LEU A 59 4.88 -2.93 -9.16
N GLU A 60 4.76 -3.98 -8.35
CA GLU A 60 5.81 -4.98 -8.17
C GLU A 60 6.12 -5.74 -9.48
N LEU A 61 5.09 -6.15 -10.22
CA LEU A 61 5.23 -6.80 -11.53
C LEU A 61 5.89 -5.87 -12.55
N GLU A 62 5.46 -4.60 -12.59
CA GLU A 62 6.05 -3.61 -13.47
C GLU A 62 7.51 -3.34 -13.10
N ASN A 63 7.83 -3.21 -11.82
CA ASN A 63 9.20 -3.03 -11.35
C ASN A 63 10.10 -4.22 -11.71
N GLN A 64 9.58 -5.44 -11.59
CA GLN A 64 10.29 -6.65 -12.02
C GLN A 64 10.59 -6.63 -13.53
N LYS A 65 9.59 -6.25 -14.34
CA LYS A 65 9.75 -6.11 -15.79
C LYS A 65 10.79 -5.05 -16.15
N LEU A 66 10.72 -3.88 -15.52
CA LEU A 66 11.65 -2.78 -15.74
C LEU A 66 13.09 -3.17 -15.37
N LYS A 67 13.28 -3.86 -14.23
CA LYS A 67 14.59 -4.38 -13.83
C LYS A 67 15.19 -5.35 -14.85
N LYS A 68 14.36 -6.24 -15.41
CA LYS A 68 14.79 -7.18 -16.46
C LYS A 68 15.23 -6.43 -17.72
N LEU A 69 14.41 -5.50 -18.21
CA LEU A 69 14.75 -4.70 -19.39
C LEU A 69 16.01 -3.85 -19.18
N LEU A 70 16.18 -3.29 -17.99
CA LEU A 70 17.37 -2.52 -17.65
C LEU A 70 18.63 -3.41 -17.69
N ALA A 71 18.57 -4.62 -17.13
CA ALA A 71 19.69 -5.55 -17.17
C ALA A 71 20.06 -5.96 -18.61
N GLU A 72 19.06 -6.24 -19.46
CA GLU A 72 19.27 -6.56 -20.88
C GLU A 72 19.90 -5.38 -21.65
N ALA A 73 19.43 -4.15 -21.39
CA ALA A 73 19.97 -2.94 -21.99
C ALA A 73 21.41 -2.67 -21.55
N MET A 74 21.71 -2.84 -20.26
CA MET A 74 23.07 -2.69 -19.73
C MET A 74 24.03 -3.73 -20.31
N LEU A 75 23.59 -4.99 -20.45
CA LEU A 75 24.39 -6.03 -21.09
C LEU A 75 24.68 -5.68 -22.55
N THR A 76 23.68 -5.21 -23.29
CA THR A 76 23.83 -4.79 -24.69
C THR A 76 24.77 -3.59 -24.83
N ALA A 77 24.69 -2.61 -23.92
CA ALA A 77 25.59 -1.46 -23.92
C ALA A 77 27.04 -1.87 -23.64
N ALA A 78 27.25 -2.81 -22.71
CA ALA A 78 28.57 -3.33 -22.39
C ALA A 78 29.18 -4.09 -23.58
N THR A 79 28.43 -4.98 -24.23
CA THR A 79 28.92 -5.73 -25.39
C THR A 79 29.25 -4.82 -26.57
N LEU A 80 28.42 -3.81 -26.85
CA LEU A 80 28.72 -2.81 -27.89
C LEU A 80 29.99 -2.02 -27.58
N SER A 81 30.19 -1.62 -26.33
CA SER A 81 31.39 -0.90 -25.89
C SER A 81 32.65 -1.76 -26.07
N GLU A 82 32.60 -3.04 -25.71
CA GLU A 82 33.71 -3.97 -25.93
C GLU A 82 34.01 -4.21 -27.42
N MET A 83 32.98 -4.32 -28.26
CA MET A 83 33.15 -4.46 -29.71
C MET A 83 33.82 -3.24 -30.34
N LEU A 84 33.39 -2.03 -29.95
CA LEU A 84 34.00 -0.78 -30.41
C LEU A 84 35.45 -0.65 -29.95
N ALA A 85 35.75 -1.03 -28.70
CA ALA A 85 37.12 -1.04 -28.19
C ALA A 85 38.04 -2.02 -28.94
N LYS A 86 37.51 -3.19 -29.37
CA LYS A 86 38.26 -4.15 -30.20
C LYS A 86 38.46 -3.66 -31.63
N ALA A 87 37.47 -2.97 -32.22
CA ALA A 87 37.57 -2.44 -33.59
C ALA A 87 38.49 -1.22 -33.71
N SER A 88 38.74 -0.52 -32.59
CA SER A 88 39.65 0.63 -32.49
C SER A 88 41.14 0.24 -32.34
N LYS A 89 41.47 -1.06 -32.32
CA LYS A 89 42.82 -1.57 -32.10
C LYS A 89 43.33 -2.30 -33.33
#